data_AF-A0A1G2F5A4-F1
#
_entry.id   AF-A0A1G2F5A4-F1
#
_cell.length_a   1.000
_cell.length_b   1.000
_cell.length_c   1.000
_cell.angle_alpha   90.00
_cell.angle_beta   90.00
_cell.angle_gamma   90.00
#
_symmetry.space_group_name_H-M   'P 1'
#
loop_
_entity.id
_entity.type
_entity.pdbx_description
1 polymer ?
#
loop_
_entity_poly.entity_id
_entity_poly.type
_entity_poly.pdbx_seq_one_letter_code
_entity_poly.pdbx_strand_id
1 'polypeptide(L)'
;MTVISLAHSNIIRLQAHASCRYPKKVKTKKLLVMFLIFAIGLFGLTYVLQVNSITSNGYKIRSLKNQLSELDDQNKVLQVSISDLKSINVLQIKSESFGMMKAQEVEYLALPPADVAMTR
;
A
#
# COMPACT_ATOMS: atom_id res chain seq x y z
N MET A 1 26.19 4.68 -99.99
CA MET A 1 25.94 3.44 -99.22
C MET A 1 27.05 3.36 -98.18
N THR A 2 26.95 3.91 -96.98
CA THR A 2 26.26 3.29 -95.82
C THR A 2 26.20 4.31 -94.66
N VAL A 3 25.24 5.24 -94.73
CA VAL A 3 24.76 5.98 -93.57
C VAL A 3 23.23 6.00 -93.71
N ILE A 4 22.48 5.94 -92.59
CA ILE A 4 21.00 6.00 -92.47
C ILE A 4 20.29 4.68 -92.07
N SER A 5 20.96 3.53 -91.97
CA SER A 5 20.32 2.29 -91.46
C SER A 5 20.52 2.01 -89.96
N LEU A 6 20.70 3.04 -89.12
CA LEU A 6 20.74 2.90 -87.67
C LEU A 6 19.98 4.02 -86.94
N ALA A 7 18.99 4.62 -87.61
CA ALA A 7 18.18 5.71 -87.06
C ALA A 7 16.73 5.66 -87.59
N HIS A 8 16.09 4.49 -87.59
CA HIS A 8 14.64 4.42 -87.76
C HIS A 8 14.04 3.09 -87.28
N SER A 9 13.97 2.87 -85.96
CA SER A 9 12.87 2.08 -85.40
C SER A 9 12.57 2.57 -83.98
N ASN A 10 11.72 3.60 -83.95
CA ASN A 10 10.66 3.84 -82.97
C ASN A 10 11.01 3.52 -81.50
N ILE A 11 11.20 4.54 -80.67
CA ILE A 11 10.07 5.34 -80.13
C ILE A 11 8.93 4.40 -79.71
N ILE A 12 9.17 3.57 -78.69
CA ILE A 12 8.12 2.90 -77.95
C ILE A 12 8.41 3.06 -76.46
N ARG A 13 7.56 3.88 -75.82
CA ARG A 13 7.24 3.94 -74.40
C ARG A 13 8.21 4.71 -73.49
N LEU A 14 8.21 6.04 -73.68
CA LEU A 14 8.09 6.94 -72.55
C LEU A 14 6.63 6.89 -72.06
N GLN A 15 6.29 5.96 -71.18
CA GLN A 15 5.11 6.08 -70.32
C GLN A 15 5.47 5.60 -68.92
N ALA A 16 5.56 6.60 -68.04
CA ALA A 16 5.37 6.55 -66.62
C ALA A 16 4.69 5.28 -66.12
N HIS A 17 5.32 4.63 -65.16
CA HIS A 17 4.62 4.36 -63.91
C HIS A 17 5.66 4.37 -62.81
N ALA A 18 5.70 5.47 -62.07
CA ALA A 18 6.17 5.47 -60.71
C ALA A 18 5.48 4.30 -59.99
N SER A 19 6.20 3.22 -59.74
CA SER A 19 5.74 2.21 -58.79
C SER A 19 5.98 2.77 -57.40
N CYS A 20 5.17 3.76 -57.02
CA CYS A 20 4.80 3.95 -55.63
C CYS A 20 4.31 2.59 -55.14
N ARG A 21 5.15 1.91 -54.37
CA ARG A 21 4.80 0.66 -53.70
C ARG A 21 3.82 1.01 -52.58
N TYR A 22 2.55 1.00 -52.93
CA TYR A 22 1.42 1.14 -52.04
C TYR A 22 1.56 0.16 -50.85
N PRO A 23 1.52 0.64 -49.60
CA PRO A 23 1.61 -0.23 -48.44
C PRO A 23 0.39 -1.15 -48.38
N LYS A 24 0.60 -2.45 -48.13
CA LYS A 24 -0.46 -3.44 -47.92
C LYS A 24 -1.30 -3.07 -46.69
N LYS A 25 -2.31 -2.22 -46.88
CA LYS A 25 -3.25 -1.77 -45.84
C LYS A 25 -4.53 -2.61 -45.87
N VAL A 26 -4.49 -3.82 -45.32
CA VAL A 26 -5.74 -4.60 -45.05
C VAL A 26 -5.64 -5.61 -43.91
N LYS A 27 -4.43 -6.03 -43.51
CA LYS A 27 -4.27 -7.01 -42.40
C LYS A 27 -4.04 -6.37 -41.02
N THR A 28 -3.62 -5.11 -40.96
CA THR A 28 -3.30 -4.41 -39.71
C THR A 28 -4.55 -4.01 -38.90
N LYS A 29 -5.65 -3.62 -39.57
CA LYS A 29 -6.88 -3.23 -38.86
C LYS A 29 -7.56 -4.40 -38.15
N LYS A 30 -7.63 -5.58 -38.77
CA LYS A 30 -8.15 -6.81 -38.13
C LYS A 30 -7.30 -7.25 -36.94
N LEU A 31 -5.97 -7.17 -37.07
CA LEU A 31 -5.04 -7.50 -35.98
C LEU A 31 -5.21 -6.53 -34.80
N LEU A 32 -5.36 -5.24 -35.07
CA LEU A 32 -5.55 -4.21 -34.04
C LEU A 32 -6.86 -4.43 -33.28
N VAL A 33 -7.95 -4.74 -33.98
CA VAL A 33 -9.25 -5.06 -33.33
C VAL A 33 -9.13 -6.32 -32.46
N MET A 34 -8.45 -7.36 -32.94
CA MET A 34 -8.27 -8.59 -32.15
C MET A 34 -7.40 -8.37 -30.90
N PHE A 35 -6.35 -7.56 -31.02
CA PHE A 35 -5.53 -7.13 -29.89
C PHE A 35 -6.33 -6.29 -28.88
N LEU A 36 -7.19 -5.39 -29.35
CA LEU A 36 -8.02 -4.56 -28.48
C LEU A 36 -9.00 -5.40 -27.67
N ILE A 37 -9.66 -6.38 -28.30
CA ILE A 37 -10.56 -7.32 -27.61
C ILE A 37 -9.79 -8.13 -26.56
N PHE A 38 -8.60 -8.62 -26.91
CA PHE A 38 -7.74 -9.35 -25.98
C PHE A 38 -7.33 -8.47 -24.78
N ALA A 39 -6.91 -7.23 -25.03
CA ALA A 39 -6.52 -6.28 -23.99
C ALA A 39 -7.69 -5.96 -23.04
N ILE A 40 -8.90 -5.75 -23.58
CA ILE A 40 -10.11 -5.54 -22.77
C ILE A 40 -10.42 -6.76 -21.90
N GLY A 41 -10.32 -7.97 -22.47
CA GLY A 41 -10.53 -9.20 -21.69
C GLY A 41 -9.50 -9.38 -20.58
N LEU A 42 -8.23 -9.08 -20.85
CA LEU A 42 -7.14 -9.19 -19.88
C LEU A 42 -7.28 -8.14 -18.76
N PHE A 43 -7.66 -6.91 -19.10
CA PHE A 43 -7.99 -5.87 -18.12
C PHE A 43 -9.20 -6.24 -17.27
N GLY A 44 -10.26 -6.78 -17.87
CA GLY A 44 -11.44 -7.24 -17.14
C GLY A 44 -11.11 -8.35 -16.15
N LEU A 45 -10.34 -9.36 -16.57
CA LEU A 45 -9.95 -10.48 -15.71
C LEU A 45 -9.05 -10.02 -14.54
N THR A 46 -8.05 -9.19 -14.84
CA THR A 46 -7.16 -8.63 -13.80
C THR A 46 -7.90 -7.70 -12.84
N TYR A 47 -8.91 -6.96 -13.31
CA TYR A 47 -9.76 -6.14 -12.46
C TYR A 47 -10.56 -6.97 -11.45
N VAL A 48 -11.21 -8.05 -11.91
CA VAL A 48 -11.97 -8.94 -11.03
C VAL A 48 -11.06 -9.59 -9.98
N LEU A 49 -9.87 -10.05 -10.39
CA LEU A 49 -8.89 -10.62 -9.45
C LEU A 49 -8.38 -9.57 -8.43
N GLN A 50 -8.16 -8.32 -8.85
CA GLN A 50 -7.78 -7.23 -7.96
C GLN A 50 -8.89 -6.88 -6.97
N VAL A 51 -10.14 -6.77 -7.41
CA VAL A 51 -11.28 -6.50 -6.51
C VAL A 51 -11.43 -7.62 -5.48
N ASN A 52 -11.28 -8.86 -5.91
CA ASN A 52 -11.34 -10.03 -5.02
C ASN A 52 -10.18 -10.03 -4.00
N SER A 53 -8.96 -9.66 -4.40
CA SER A 53 -7.82 -9.58 -3.47
C SER A 53 -7.90 -8.39 -2.52
N ILE A 54 -8.39 -7.24 -2.98
CA ILE A 54 -8.68 -6.05 -2.15
C ILE A 54 -9.71 -6.40 -1.08
N THR A 55 -10.72 -7.20 -1.40
CA THR A 55 -11.75 -7.66 -0.45
C THR A 55 -11.13 -8.49 0.68
N SER A 56 -10.23 -9.44 0.36
CA SER A 56 -9.52 -10.25 1.36
C SER A 56 -8.64 -9.39 2.28
N ASN A 57 -7.92 -8.42 1.71
CA ASN A 57 -7.13 -7.47 2.49
C ASN A 57 -8.00 -6.55 3.36
N GLY A 58 -9.19 -6.17 2.88
CA GLY A 58 -10.18 -5.41 3.64
C GLY A 58 -10.68 -6.14 4.88
N TYR A 59 -10.91 -7.46 4.79
CA TYR A 59 -11.26 -8.28 5.95
C TYR A 59 -10.14 -8.33 6.99
N LYS A 60 -8.88 -8.44 6.55
CA LYS A 60 -7.72 -8.41 7.44
C LYS A 60 -7.57 -7.05 8.12
N ILE A 61 -7.73 -5.95 7.38
CA ILE A 61 -7.72 -4.59 7.97
C ILE A 61 -8.86 -4.44 8.99
N ARG A 62 -10.04 -4.95 8.67
CA ARG A 62 -11.19 -4.88 9.57
C ARG A 62 -10.97 -5.70 10.85
N SER A 63 -10.40 -6.89 10.74
CA SER A 63 -10.10 -7.72 11.91
C SER A 63 -9.02 -7.08 12.79
N LEU A 64 -7.96 -6.53 12.20
CA LEU A 64 -6.93 -5.78 12.94
C LEU A 64 -7.51 -4.56 13.64
N LYS A 65 -8.40 -3.81 12.97
CA LYS A 65 -9.07 -2.65 13.59
C LYS A 65 -9.96 -3.05 14.76
N ASN A 66 -10.70 -4.17 14.64
CA ASN A 66 -11.52 -4.68 15.73
C ASN A 66 -10.65 -5.10 16.93
N GLN A 67 -9.54 -5.82 16.70
CA GLN A 67 -8.61 -6.22 17.77
C GLN A 67 -7.99 -5.01 18.47
N LEU A 68 -7.64 -3.97 17.72
CA LEU A 68 -7.10 -2.74 18.30
C LEU A 68 -8.13 -2.03 19.19
N SER A 69 -9.40 -1.97 18.74
CA SER A 69 -10.48 -1.38 19.53
C SER A 69 -10.73 -2.18 20.81
N GLU A 70 -10.77 -3.50 20.72
CA GLU A 70 -10.97 -4.37 21.89
C GLU A 70 -9.84 -4.21 22.91
N LEU A 71 -8.58 -4.12 22.45
CA LEU A 71 -7.44 -3.91 23.33
C LEU A 71 -7.44 -2.53 24.00
N ASP A 72 -7.87 -1.50 23.28
CA ASP A 72 -8.02 -0.14 23.83
C ASP A 72 -9.13 -0.07 24.89
N ASP A 73 -10.26 -0.74 24.64
CA ASP A 73 -11.36 -0.84 25.60
C ASP A 73 -10.93 -1.61 26.86
N GLN A 74 -10.20 -2.72 26.71
CA GLN A 74 -9.63 -3.45 27.84
C GLN A 74 -8.64 -2.60 28.65
N ASN A 75 -7.80 -1.81 27.98
CA ASN A 75 -6.85 -0.93 28.65
C ASN A 75 -7.58 0.17 29.43
N LYS A 76 -8.62 0.79 28.86
CA LYS A 76 -9.47 1.77 29.56
C LYS A 76 -10.11 1.16 30.81
N VAL A 77 -10.69 -0.04 30.70
CA VAL A 77 -11.28 -0.74 31.85
C VAL A 77 -10.23 -1.00 32.93
N LEU A 78 -9.02 -1.39 32.54
CA LEU A 78 -7.92 -1.63 33.47
C LEU A 78 -7.47 -0.33 34.14
N GLN A 79 -7.39 0.78 33.41
CA GLN A 79 -7.05 2.09 33.96
C GLN A 79 -8.10 2.61 34.95
N VAL A 80 -9.39 2.39 34.66
CA VAL A 80 -10.48 2.68 35.60
C VAL A 80 -10.31 1.83 36.86
N SER A 81 -10.09 0.53 36.72
CA SER A 81 -9.88 -0.38 37.86
C SER A 81 -8.66 0.02 38.72
N ILE A 82 -7.56 0.42 38.08
CA ILE A 82 -6.37 0.93 38.79
C ILE A 82 -6.70 2.23 39.52
N SER A 83 -7.43 3.13 38.88
CA SER A 83 -7.85 4.40 39.48
C SER A 83 -8.77 4.18 40.69
N ASP A 84 -9.70 3.24 40.58
CA ASP A 84 -10.60 2.86 41.68
C ASP A 84 -9.80 2.26 42.85
N LEU A 85 -8.88 1.34 42.57
CA LEU A 85 -8.00 0.73 43.58
C LEU A 85 -7.05 1.74 44.23
N LYS A 86 -6.57 2.73 43.47
CA LYS A 86 -5.70 3.81 43.97
C LYS A 86 -6.48 4.97 44.58
N SER A 87 -7.81 4.97 44.50
CA SER A 87 -8.60 6.07 45.02
C SER A 87 -8.29 6.22 46.51
N ILE A 88 -8.18 7.48 46.96
CA ILE A 88 -7.83 7.81 48.35
C ILE A 88 -8.78 7.11 49.33
N ASN A 89 -10.05 6.95 48.95
CA ASN A 89 -11.05 6.25 49.75
C ASN A 89 -10.71 4.76 49.94
N VAL A 90 -10.36 4.04 48.86
CA VAL A 90 -9.94 2.64 48.96
C VAL A 90 -8.65 2.48 49.77
N LEU A 91 -7.68 3.38 49.56
CA LEU A 91 -6.43 3.38 50.33
C LEU A 91 -6.66 3.66 51.81
N GLN A 92 -7.58 4.58 52.13
CA GLN A 92 -7.94 4.92 53.50
C GLN A 92 -8.66 3.75 54.19
N ILE A 93 -9.69 3.16 53.56
CA ILE A 93 -10.41 1.99 54.09
C ILE A 93 -9.43 0.84 54.32
N LYS A 94 -8.51 0.61 53.38
CA LYS A 94 -7.55 -0.50 53.49
C LYS A 94 -6.47 -0.21 54.55
N SER A 95 -6.01 1.02 54.67
CA SER A 95 -5.11 1.49 55.73
C SER A 95 -5.73 1.31 57.13
N GLU A 96 -7.00 1.68 57.27
CA GLU A 96 -7.79 1.48 58.50
C GLU A 96 -7.96 -0.02 58.80
N SER A 97 -8.24 -0.86 57.79
CA SER A 97 -8.34 -2.32 57.97
C SER A 97 -7.03 -2.99 58.39
N PHE A 98 -5.89 -2.39 58.04
CA PHE A 98 -4.56 -2.85 58.44
C PHE A 98 -4.11 -2.25 59.79
N GLY A 99 -4.96 -1.49 60.47
CA GLY A 99 -4.64 -0.88 61.76
C GLY A 99 -3.55 0.21 61.67
N MET A 100 -3.34 0.79 60.49
CA MET A 100 -2.35 1.84 60.30
C MET A 100 -2.81 3.14 60.98
N MET A 101 -1.90 3.84 61.64
CA MET A 101 -2.15 5.15 62.26
C MET A 101 -1.57 6.27 61.40
N LYS A 102 -2.20 7.44 61.44
CA LYS A 102 -1.78 8.61 60.68
C LYS A 102 -0.39 9.07 61.16
N ALA A 103 0.58 9.15 60.26
CA ALA A 103 1.92 9.66 60.57
C ALA A 103 1.83 11.14 60.99
N GLN A 104 2.34 11.46 62.19
CA GLN A 104 2.35 12.83 62.72
C GLN A 104 3.55 13.65 62.23
N GLU A 105 4.67 12.97 61.95
CA GLU A 105 5.90 13.61 61.51
C GLU A 105 6.61 12.65 60.53
N VAL A 106 7.09 13.18 59.41
CA VAL A 106 7.79 12.42 58.38
C VAL A 106 9.26 12.80 58.44
N GLU A 107 10.07 11.94 59.04
CA GLU A 107 11.51 12.13 59.11
C GLU A 107 12.17 11.45 57.91
N TYR A 108 12.82 12.25 57.05
CA TYR A 108 13.53 11.75 55.88
C TYR A 108 14.97 11.43 56.26
N LEU A 109 15.40 10.19 56.01
CA LEU A 109 16.80 9.82 56.13
C LEU A 109 17.59 10.53 55.01
N ALA A 110 18.50 11.41 55.40
CA ALA A 110 19.48 11.99 54.48
C ALA A 110 20.39 10.87 53.97
N LEU A 111 20.28 10.56 52.68
CA LEU A 111 21.19 9.62 52.04
C LEU A 111 22.60 10.22 52.07
N PRO A 112 23.63 9.49 52.54
CA PRO A 112 25.01 9.94 52.40
C PRO A 112 25.32 10.17 50.91
N PRO A 113 26.16 11.16 50.56
CA PRO A 113 26.51 11.44 49.17
C PRO A 113 27.02 10.16 48.51
N ALA A 114 26.33 9.76 47.44
CA ALA A 114 26.55 8.51 46.74
C ALA A 114 27.87 8.55 45.97
N ASP A 115 28.96 8.19 46.65
CA ASP A 115 30.21 7.79 46.01
C ASP A 115 30.11 6.32 45.59
N VAL A 116 29.15 6.02 44.71
CA VAL A 116 29.05 4.71 44.05
C VAL A 116 29.52 4.86 42.61
N ALA A 117 30.77 4.45 42.41
CA ALA A 117 31.53 4.33 41.18
C ALA A 117 30.75 4.41 39.86
N MET A 118 30.82 5.56 39.18
CA MET A 118 30.84 5.58 37.72
C MET A 118 32.23 5.17 37.25
N THR A 119 32.52 3.86 37.28
CA THR A 119 33.63 3.31 36.47
C THR A 119 33.12 3.11 35.04
N ARG A 120 33.81 3.83 34.15
CA ARG A 120 33.65 3.95 32.70
C ARG A 120 33.73 2.63 31.93
#